data_AF-A0A5C5SMY7-F1
#
_entry.id   AF-A0A5C5SMY7-F1
#
_cell.length_a   1.000
_cell.length_b   1.000
_cell.length_c   1.000
_cell.angle_alpha   90.00
_cell.angle_beta   90.00
_cell.angle_gamma   90.00
#
_symmetry.space_group_name_H-M   'P 1'
#
loop_
_entity.id
_entity.type
_entity.pdbx_description
1 polymer ?
#
loop_
_entity_poly.entity_id
_entity_poly.type
_entity_poly.pdbx_seq_one_letter_code
_entity_poly.pdbx_strand_id
1 'polypeptide(L)' 'MRNFSFKGRIAYFAVIAAISLAFFGLQFYANSEGSPGVGSTILLILWGLMAAFGIGGIVLSVIQRSRQQK' A
#
# COMPACT_ATOMS: atom_id res chain seq x y z
N MET A 1 -23.56 9.47 -5.99
CA MET A 1 -22.23 8.88 -6.30
C MET A 1 -22.40 7.37 -6.34
N ARG A 2 -22.19 6.74 -7.51
CA ARG A 2 -22.47 5.31 -7.78
C ARG A 2 -21.94 4.42 -6.67
N ASN A 3 -22.78 3.51 -6.19
CA ASN A 3 -22.51 2.51 -5.17
C ASN A 3 -21.20 1.74 -5.47
N PHE A 4 -20.06 2.24 -4.99
CA PHE A 4 -18.84 1.46 -4.96
C PHE A 4 -19.08 0.30 -4.01
N SER A 5 -19.43 -0.85 -4.59
CA SER A 5 -19.56 -2.11 -3.86
C SER A 5 -18.32 -2.28 -3.00
N PHE A 6 -18.50 -2.73 -1.76
CA PHE A 6 -17.44 -2.91 -0.78
C PHE A 6 -16.21 -3.66 -1.37
N LYS A 7 -16.44 -4.58 -2.31
CA LYS A 7 -15.39 -5.26 -3.10
C LYS A 7 -14.54 -4.31 -3.94
N GLY A 8 -15.13 -3.29 -4.55
CA GLY A 8 -14.42 -2.28 -5.36
C GLY A 8 -13.52 -1.38 -4.53
N ARG A 9 -13.91 -1.03 -3.29
CA ARG A 9 -13.05 -0.27 -2.37
C ARG A 9 -11.82 -1.09 -1.96
N ILE A 10 -12.02 -2.36 -1.60
CA ILE A 10 -10.90 -3.26 -1.28
C ILE A 10 -9.99 -3.45 -2.49
N ALA A 11 -10.55 -3.67 -3.69
CA ALA A 11 -9.74 -3.83 -4.90
C ALA A 11 -8.90 -2.58 -5.19
N TYR A 12 -9.45 -1.38 -4.99
CA TYR A 12 -8.72 -0.12 -5.15
C TYR A 12 -7.53 -0.02 -4.18
N PHE A 13 -7.76 -0.26 -2.88
CA PHE A 13 -6.68 -0.25 -1.87
C PHE A 13 -5.67 -1.38 -2.08
N ALA A 14 -6.11 -2.56 -2.55
CA ALA A 14 -5.26 -3.69 -2.88
C ALA A 14 -4.33 -3.41 -4.05
N VAL A 15 -4.82 -2.77 -5.12
CA VAL A 15 -3.99 -2.39 -6.26
C VAL A 15 -2.95 -1.34 -5.84
N ILE A 16 -3.35 -0.34 -5.06
CA ILE A 16 -2.41 0.67 -4.54
C ILE A 16 -1.36 0.03 -3.64
N ALA A 17 -1.76 -0.87 -2.73
CA ALA A 17 -0.83 -1.58 -1.87
C ALA A 17 0.15 -2.42 -2.68
N ALA A 18 -0.32 -3.17 -3.68
CA ALA A 18 0.51 -4.03 -4.51
C ALA A 18 1.53 -3.23 -5.33
N ILE A 19 1.10 -2.15 -5.98
CA ILE A 19 2.00 -1.27 -6.74
C ILE A 19 3.02 -0.62 -5.79
N SER A 20 2.57 -0.10 -4.65
CA SER A 20 3.46 0.53 -3.67
C SER A 20 4.50 -0.45 -3.11
N LEU A 21 4.10 -1.69 -2.86
CA LEU A 21 4.99 -2.75 -2.37
C LEU A 21 6.01 -3.16 -3.44
N ALA A 22 5.61 -3.21 -4.71
CA ALA A 22 6.52 -3.51 -5.82
C ALA A 22 7.60 -2.42 -5.97
N PHE A 23 7.19 -1.14 -5.94
CA PHE A 23 8.14 -0.03 -5.97
C PHE A 23 9.02 0.03 -4.71
N PHE A 24 8.46 -0.27 -3.53
CA PHE A 24 9.24 -0.40 -2.30
C PHE A 24 10.33 -1.47 -2.43
N GLY A 25 9.99 -2.65 -2.98
CA GLY A 25 10.95 -3.73 -3.19
C GLY A 25 12.05 -3.37 -4.18
N LEU A 26 11.71 -2.71 -5.30
CA LEU A 26 12.69 -2.21 -6.27
C LEU A 26 13.62 -1.17 -5.65
N GLN A 27 13.09 -0.26 -4.84
CA GLN A 27 13.90 0.76 -4.17
C GLN A 27 14.76 0.17 -3.07
N PHE A 28 14.25 -0.84 -2.35
CA PHE A 28 15.02 -1.58 -1.37
C PHE A 28 16.22 -2.30 -2.00
N TYR A 29 15.98 -2.99 -3.12
CA TYR A 29 17.03 -3.65 -3.88
C TYR A 29 18.09 -2.65 -4.40
N ALA A 30 17.64 -1.55 -5.00
CA ALA A 30 18.53 -0.49 -5.48
C ALA A 30 19.35 0.17 -4.35
N ASN A 31 18.78 0.29 -3.14
CA ASN A 31 19.47 0.81 -1.97
C ASN A 31 20.45 -0.21 -1.36
N SER A 32 20.20 -1.51 -1.51
CA SER A 32 21.12 -2.56 -1.04
C SER A 32 22.34 -2.78 -1.95
N GLU A 33 22.20 -2.54 -3.26
CA GLU A 33 23.30 -2.78 -4.23
C GLU A 33 24.11 -1.52 -4.58
N GLY A 34 23.51 -0.32 -4.45
CA GLY A 34 24.16 0.94 -4.81
C GLY A 34 24.42 1.83 -3.59
N SER A 35 25.49 2.65 -3.66
CA SER A 35 25.78 3.69 -2.65
C SER A 35 24.53 4.54 -2.40
N PRO A 36 23.88 4.44 -1.24
CA PRO A 36 22.56 5.04 -1.03
C PRO A 36 22.63 6.56 -1.07
N GLY A 37 22.18 7.16 -2.17
CA GLY A 37 21.90 8.59 -2.20
C GLY A 37 20.75 8.91 -1.26
N VAL A 38 20.82 10.04 -0.54
CA VAL A 38 19.78 10.50 0.40
C VAL A 38 18.37 10.48 -0.20
N GLY A 39 18.25 10.79 -1.50
CA GLY A 39 16.97 10.71 -2.23
C GLY A 39 16.40 9.30 -2.35
N SER A 40 17.25 8.27 -2.52
CA SER A 40 16.81 6.87 -2.59
C SER A 40 16.21 6.43 -1.25
N THR A 41 16.83 6.79 -0.13
CA THR A 41 16.34 6.47 1.21
C THR A 41 15.01 7.16 1.51
N ILE A 42 14.84 8.43 1.12
CA ILE A 42 13.57 9.16 1.27
C ILE A 42 12.45 8.48 0.46
N LEU A 43 12.73 8.10 -0.79
CA LEU A 43 11.77 7.38 -1.65
C LEU A 43 11.37 6.04 -1.03
N LEU A 44 12.32 5.30 -0.47
CA LEU A 44 12.09 4.01 0.18
C LEU A 44 11.13 4.15 1.38
N ILE A 45 11.35 5.16 2.22
CA ILE A 45 10.45 5.49 3.34
C ILE A 45 9.05 5.86 2.83
N LEU A 46 8.98 6.70 1.78
CA LEU A 46 7.71 7.17 1.21
C LEU A 46 6.88 6.01 0.63
N TRP A 47 7.54 5.12 -0.11
CA TRP A 47 6.90 3.90 -0.65
C TRP A 47 6.47 2.95 0.46
N GLY A 48 7.25 2.82 1.53
CA GLY A 48 6.89 2.01 2.70
C GLY A 48 5.64 2.54 3.40
N LEU A 49 5.54 3.86 3.58
CA LEU A 49 4.35 4.53 4.11
C LEU A 49 3.12 4.33 3.21
N MET A 50 3.29 4.48 1.89
CA MET A 50 2.21 4.22 0.91
C MET A 50 1.73 2.76 0.95
N ALA A 51 2.66 1.81 1.02
CA ALA A 51 2.33 0.39 1.12
C ALA A 51 1.58 0.09 2.44
N ALA A 52 2.06 0.61 3.57
CA ALA A 52 1.40 0.49 4.87
C ALA A 52 -0.01 1.11 4.85
N PHE A 53 -0.18 2.26 4.19
CA PHE A 53 -1.48 2.91 4.04
C PHE A 53 -2.45 2.08 3.19
N GLY A 54 -1.97 1.50 2.08
CA GLY A 54 -2.76 0.59 1.24
C GLY A 54 -3.21 -0.65 2.02
N ILE A 55 -2.30 -1.31 2.74
CA ILE A 55 -2.59 -2.48 3.56
C ILE A 55 -3.55 -2.12 4.71
N GLY A 56 -3.33 -0.99 5.39
CA GLY A 56 -4.21 -0.49 6.43
C GLY A 56 -5.64 -0.22 5.94
N GLY A 57 -5.79 0.33 4.73
CA GLY A 57 -7.09 0.52 4.09
C GLY A 57 -7.83 -0.79 3.80
N ILE A 58 -7.10 -1.84 3.40
CA ILE A 58 -7.67 -3.19 3.21
C ILE A 58 -8.10 -3.77 4.54
N VAL A 59 -7.23 -3.76 5.56
CA VAL A 59 -7.50 -4.32 6.89
C VAL A 59 -8.69 -3.62 7.54
N LEU A 60 -8.73 -2.29 7.53
CA LEU A 60 -9.86 -1.51 8.06
C LEU A 60 -11.15 -1.82 7.32
N SER A 61 -11.09 -1.93 5.99
CA SER A 61 -12.27 -2.33 5.21
C SER A 61 -12.76 -3.70 5.67
N VAL A 62 -11.89 -4.71 5.73
CA VAL A 62 -12.22 -6.08 6.15
C VAL A 62 -12.86 -6.09 7.56
N ILE A 63 -12.28 -5.37 8.52
CA ILE A 63 -12.82 -5.23 9.88
C ILE A 63 -14.21 -4.57 9.86
N GLN A 64 -14.39 -3.51 9.07
CA GLN A 64 -15.68 -2.82 8.97
C GLN A 64 -16.77 -3.73 8.38
N ARG A 65 -16.45 -4.59 7.40
CA ARG A 65 -17.42 -5.58 6.89
C ARG A 65 -17.75 -6.65 7.92
N SER A 66 -16.77 -7.10 8.71
CA SER A 66 -17.04 -8.03 9.81
C SER A 66 -17.97 -7.44 10.87
N ARG A 67 -17.90 -6.12 11.10
CA ARG A 67 -18.82 -5.42 12.02
C ARG A 67 -20.20 -5.15 11.41
N GLN A 68 -20.30 -4.97 10.09
CA GLN A 68 -21.56 -4.76 9.38
C GLN A 68 -22.35 -6.06 9.13
N GLN A 69 -21.71 -7.23 9.24
CA GLN A 69 -22.35 -8.54 9.13
C GLN A 69 -22.83 -9.12 10.47
N LYS A 70 -22.63 -8.41 11.58
CA LYS A 70 -23.08 -8.81 12.92
C LYS A 70 -24.31 -8.01 13.31
#